data_AF-A0A442Q3A0-F1
#
_entry.id   AF-A0A442Q3A0-F1
#
_cell.length_a   1.000
_cell.length_b   1.000
_cell.length_c   1.000
_cell.angle_alpha   90.00
_cell.angle_beta   90.00
_cell.angle_gamma   90.00
#
_symmetry.space_group_name_H-M   'P 1'
#
loop_
_entity.id
_entity.type
_entity.pdbx_description
1 polymer ?
#
loop_
_entity_poly.entity_id
_entity_poly.type
_entity_poly.pdbx_seq_one_letter_code
_entity_poly.pdbx_strand_id
1 'polypeptide(L)' 'MLARPDAYRCLECGLPYRAAGFWHYRGKVEDGAAYWSDRGILCSPQCSVAHHRKREAEGTLPQAPAPDPFQIQPLSRR' A
#
# COMPACT_ATOMS: atom_id res chain seq x y z
N MET A 1 -4.13 6.87 17.54
CA MET A 1 -2.69 6.55 17.34
C MET A 1 -2.64 5.53 16.20
N LEU A 2 -2.30 5.96 14.98
CA LEU A 2 -2.23 5.06 13.81
C LEU A 2 -1.26 3.91 14.10
N ALA A 3 -1.68 2.68 13.80
CA ALA A 3 -0.97 1.45 14.15
C ALA A 3 0.54 1.54 13.86
N ARG A 4 1.36 1.10 14.81
CA ARG A 4 2.83 1.15 14.70
C ARG A 4 3.28 0.47 13.40
N PRO A 5 4.09 1.14 12.57
CA PRO A 5 4.51 0.59 11.27
C PRO A 5 5.26 -0.75 11.34
N ASP A 6 5.81 -1.12 12.51
CA ASP A 6 6.49 -2.40 12.75
C ASP A 6 5.62 -3.65 12.50
N ALA A 7 4.28 -3.50 12.51
CA ALA A 7 3.39 -4.61 12.17
C ALA A 7 3.23 -4.83 10.66
N TYR A 8 3.59 -3.86 9.82
CA TYR A 8 3.37 -3.98 8.39
C TYR A 8 4.40 -4.90 7.74
N ARG A 9 3.91 -5.71 6.80
CA ARG A 9 4.70 -6.63 5.99
C ARG A 9 4.28 -6.46 4.54
N CYS A 10 5.20 -6.72 3.62
CA CYS A 10 4.88 -6.80 2.20
C CYS A 10 3.76 -7.81 1.98
N LEU A 11 2.71 -7.43 1.24
CA LEU A 11 1.58 -8.31 0.94
C LEU A 11 1.98 -9.54 0.13
N GLU A 12 2.99 -9.43 -0.72
CA GLU A 12 3.37 -10.51 -1.65
C GLU A 12 4.42 -11.46 -1.05
N CYS A 13 5.44 -10.92 -0.37
CA CYS A 13 6.56 -11.74 0.12
C CYS A 13 6.70 -11.78 1.65
N GLY A 14 5.89 -11.02 2.39
CA GLY A 14 5.93 -10.99 3.85
C GLY A 14 7.12 -10.25 4.46
N LEU A 15 7.96 -9.60 3.63
CA LEU A 15 9.13 -8.85 4.11
C LEU A 15 8.70 -7.77 5.12
N PRO A 16 9.29 -7.73 6.33
CA PRO A 16 8.94 -6.74 7.34
C PRO A 16 9.21 -5.32 6.86
N TYR A 17 8.32 -4.40 7.24
CA TYR A 17 8.57 -2.97 7.11
C TYR A 17 9.87 -2.60 7.83
N ARG A 18 10.73 -1.79 7.21
CA ARG A 18 12.09 -1.43 7.67
C ARG A 18 13.17 -2.51 7.54
N ALA A 19 12.85 -3.72 7.05
CA ALA A 19 13.89 -4.70 6.74
C ALA A 19 14.79 -4.19 5.61
N ALA A 20 16.04 -4.67 5.60
CA ALA A 20 16.94 -4.44 4.47
C ALA A 20 16.28 -4.93 3.17
N GLY A 21 16.37 -4.13 2.11
CA GLY A 21 15.71 -4.40 0.83
C GLY A 21 14.25 -3.96 0.75
N PHE A 22 13.67 -3.37 1.82
CA PHE A 22 12.38 -2.69 1.74
C PHE A 22 12.55 -1.27 1.17
N TRP A 23 11.87 -0.97 0.07
CA TRP A 23 11.97 0.32 -0.61
C TRP A 23 11.06 1.35 0.07
N HIS A 24 11.65 2.47 0.45
CA HIS A 24 10.95 3.59 1.06
C HIS A 24 10.91 4.78 0.10
N TYR A 25 9.88 5.62 0.21
CA TYR A 25 9.79 6.81 -0.63
C TYR A 25 11.02 7.69 -0.40
N ARG A 26 11.66 8.13 -1.49
CA ARG A 26 12.94 8.87 -1.46
C ARG A 26 14.07 8.17 -0.66
N GLY A 27 13.97 6.86 -0.46
CA GLY A 27 14.92 6.07 0.33
C GLY A 27 14.86 6.33 1.84
N LYS A 28 13.86 7.07 2.35
CA LYS A 28 13.74 7.44 3.77
C LYS A 28 12.61 6.65 4.44
N VAL A 29 12.92 5.95 5.53
CA VAL A 29 11.95 5.16 6.29
C VAL A 29 10.79 6.01 6.82
N GLU A 30 11.08 7.28 7.11
CA GLU A 30 10.17 8.29 7.62
C GLU A 30 9.12 8.69 6.58
N ASP A 31 9.47 8.59 5.29
CA ASP A 31 8.58 8.93 4.18
C ASP A 31 7.62 7.77 3.81
N GLY A 32 7.74 6.62 4.48
CA GLY A 32 6.87 5.47 4.27
C GLY A 32 7.31 4.52 3.17
N ALA A 33 6.49 3.50 2.91
CA ALA A 33 6.73 2.56 1.81
C ALA A 33 6.68 3.28 0.45
N ALA A 34 7.62 2.96 -0.45
CA ALA A 34 7.61 3.51 -1.80
C ALA A 34 6.42 3.01 -2.64
N TYR A 35 5.92 1.81 -2.33
CA TYR A 35 4.83 1.15 -3.06
C TYR A 35 3.72 0.75 -2.08
N TRP A 36 2.49 1.08 -2.44
CA TRP A 36 1.28 0.83 -1.66
C TRP A 36 0.11 0.43 -2.56
N SER A 37 -0.87 -0.25 -1.98
CA SER A 37 -2.15 -0.58 -2.61
C SER A 37 -3.30 -0.37 -1.63
N ASP A 38 -4.53 -0.52 -2.10
CA ASP A 38 -5.76 -0.52 -1.28
C ASP A 38 -5.73 -1.55 -0.14
N ARG A 39 -4.91 -2.60 -0.28
CA ARG A 39 -4.82 -3.72 0.68
C ARG A 39 -3.62 -3.63 1.62
N GLY A 40 -2.67 -2.71 1.41
CA GLY A 40 -1.45 -2.63 2.23
C GLY A 40 -0.21 -2.14 1.48
N ILE A 41 0.97 -2.58 1.93
CA ILE A 41 2.26 -2.09 1.43
C ILE A 41 3.07 -3.16 0.69
N LEU A 42 3.96 -2.71 -0.17
CA LEU A 42 4.80 -3.55 -1.03
C LEU A 42 6.26 -3.13 -0.91
N CYS A 43 7.16 -4.11 -0.79
CA CYS A 43 8.55 -3.81 -0.49
C CYS A 43 9.39 -3.36 -1.70
N SER A 44 8.93 -3.59 -2.93
CA SER A 44 9.73 -3.38 -4.14
C SER A 44 8.87 -3.24 -5.40
N PRO A 45 9.44 -2.71 -6.52
CA PRO A 45 8.74 -2.66 -7.81
C PRO A 45 8.31 -4.05 -8.28
N GLN A 46 9.13 -5.08 -8.03
CA GLN A 46 8.82 -6.46 -8.41
C GLN A 46 7.57 -6.98 -7.68
N CYS A 47 7.47 -6.75 -6.37
CA CYS A 47 6.27 -7.11 -5.60
C CYS A 47 5.04 -6.31 -6.04
N SER A 48 5.22 -5.05 -6.45
CA SER A 48 4.11 -4.24 -6.99
C SER A 48 3.53 -4.83 -8.27
N VAL A 49 4.39 -5.21 -9.23
CA VAL A 49 3.95 -5.84 -10.48
C VAL A 49 3.34 -7.22 -10.23
N ALA A 50 3.94 -8.01 -9.33
CA ALA A 50 3.39 -9.31 -8.94
C ALA A 50 1.99 -9.19 -8.33
N HIS A 51 1.81 -8.23 -7.40
CA HIS A 51 0.52 -7.93 -6.80
C HIS A 51 -0.52 -7.55 -7.85
N HIS A 52 -0.17 -6.66 -8.79
CA HIS A 52 -1.08 -6.25 -9.85
C HIS A 52 -1.56 -7.43 -10.72
N ARG A 53 -0.62 -8.27 -11.17
CA ARG A 53 -0.94 -9.47 -11.98
C ARG A 53 -1.81 -10.47 -11.23
N LYS A 54 -1.55 -10.66 -9.94
CA LYS A 54 -2.36 -11.52 -9.09
C LYS A 54 -3.80 -11.00 -9.00
N ARG A 55 -3.97 -9.70 -8.77
CA ARG A 55 -5.29 -9.06 -8.71
C ARG A 55 -6.02 -9.10 -10.05
N GLU A 56 -5.29 -8.98 -11.16
CA GLU A 56 -5.83 -9.15 -12.51
C GLU A 56 -6.39 -10.56 -12.70
N ALA A 57 -5.61 -11.60 -12.37
CA ALA A 57 -6.05 -12.99 -12.46
C ALA A 57 -7.22 -13.31 -11.53
N GLU A 58 -7.29 -12.67 -10.36
CA GLU A 58 -8.41 -12.77 -9.42
C GLU A 58 -9.65 -11.96 -9.87
N GLY A 59 -9.52 -11.09 -10.88
CA GLY A 59 -10.58 -10.16 -11.29
C GLY A 59 -10.91 -9.10 -10.24
N THR A 60 -9.97 -8.79 -9.34
CA THR A 60 -10.19 -7.87 -8.20
C THR A 60 -9.46 -6.54 -8.33
N LEU A 61 -9.03 -6.18 -9.54
CA LEU A 61 -8.45 -4.86 -9.82
C LEU A 61 -9.50 -3.75 -9.63
N PRO A 62 -9.08 -2.58 -9.09
CA PRO A 62 -9.94 -1.40 -9.06
C PRO A 62 -10.36 -1.01 -10.48
N GLN A 63 -11.66 -0.83 -10.69
CA GLN A 63 -12.23 -0.40 -11.98
C GLN A 63 -12.18 1.12 -12.18
N ALA A 64 -11.97 1.87 -11.10
CA ALA A 64 -11.91 3.32 -11.08
C ALA A 64 -10.76 3.76 -10.16
N PRO A 65 -10.18 4.96 -10.39
CA PRO A 65 -9.23 5.54 -9.45
C PRO A 65 -9.87 5.73 -8.06
N ALA A 66 -9.02 5.79 -7.03
CA ALA A 66 -9.48 6.12 -5.69
C ALA A 66 -10.24 7.47 -5.72
N PRO A 67 -11.38 7.58 -5.02
CA PRO A 67 -12.15 8.83 -4.98
C PRO A 67 -11.30 9.96 -4.39
N ASP A 68 -11.50 11.17 -4.89
CA ASP A 68 -10.83 12.37 -4.39
C ASP A 68 -11.20 12.60 -2.92
N PRO A 69 -10.22 12.62 -1.98
CA PRO A 69 -10.49 12.79 -0.55
C PRO A 69 -11.17 14.12 -0.21
N PHE A 70 -11.07 15.14 -1.06
CA PHE A 70 -11.72 16.45 -0.86
C PHE A 70 -13.15 16.51 -1.42
N GLN A 71 -13.55 15.54 -2.23
CA GLN A 71 -14.92 15.42 -2.75
C GLN A 71 -15.82 14.52 -1.86
N ILE A 72 -15.23 13.83 -0.88
CA ILE A 72 -15.99 13.05 0.10
C ILE A 72 -16.57 14.03 1.12
N GLN A 73 -17.82 14.47 0.95
CA GLN A 73 -18.52 15.17 2.04
C GLN A 73 -18.56 14.21 3.23
N PRO A 74 -17.99 14.55 4.40
CA PRO A 74 -18.22 13.76 5.59
C PRO A 74 -19.73 13.79 5.82
N LEU A 75 -20.38 12.62 5.78
CA LEU A 75 -21.76 12.49 6.20
C LEU A 75 -21.86 13.19 7.57
N SER A 76 -22.53 14.33 7.57
CA SER A 76 -22.80 15.13 8.76
C SER A 76 -23.29 14.17 9.85
N ARG A 77 -22.46 13.98 10.89
CA ARG A 77 -22.90 13.33 12.13
C ARG A 77 -23.98 14.25 12.70
N ARG A 78 -25.24 13.85 12.55
CA ARG A 78 -26.34 14.35 13.39
C ARG A 78 -26.23 13.78 14.79
#